data_AF-A0A6M2A3X7-F1
#
_entry.id   AF-A0A6M2A3X7-F1
#
_cell.length_a   1.000
_cell.length_b   1.000
_cell.length_c   1.000
_cell.angle_alpha   90.00
_cell.angle_beta   90.00
_cell.angle_gamma   90.00
#
_symmetry.space_group_name_H-M   'P 1'
#
loop_
_entity.id
_entity.type
_entity.pdbx_description
1 polymer ?
#
loop_
_entity_poly.entity_id
_entity_poly.type
_entity_poly.pdbx_seq_one_letter_code
_entity_poly.pdbx_strand_id
1 'polypeptide(L)'
;MPTRVGGNFVSVKREQTPFQYWSADGDEKKKPGWHTQVYNANSVFDEKLGKVKDAKAPVSQEQWDFYADLDRVMEEYGFLLEQHIDRRIQLFFMQLICTWNTPYHFEWVEANDQYGKGGNHALKTRGGQKQVFQTEGAHSSTLPCLVAYPRDEWESFERGERNKPEGFVYLKYGHDYLQQNGTVELARFVNRADILVDGTHQDSRLRNEAIKIVNAVASGEYRPKEGMTHFIRQFEAFVERGKQNCNPDDPRLRALECYEERIDEVKDEMIGDEGYFDQLLGVKVAEHQKEAVLRDVVYRNRFALIQKCEDVESRIARDILDAQNRMLKTRKRSLKSVDYRLRYVLLEDMDPVFRRTIDRLFCTSLEQLQAGVEKNEERLRAFEAKAKIRSFRQNHAAEIRRLKSTLRERFRELDNEELNFRSALLKGLRWDLNRWYQRELVAEYATRFPLDSMSKSMVSRMEQRARPSYEGQVYLSPLSQRRKDIDEGRAKKIADTLGVDSGLLLPGVVSSVY
;
A
#
# COMPACT_ATOMS: atom_id res chain seq x y z
N MET A 1 64.27 26.52 -6.31
CA MET A 1 64.61 25.08 -6.28
C MET A 1 64.50 24.66 -4.83
N PRO A 2 63.67 23.67 -4.46
CA PRO A 2 63.83 22.28 -4.93
C PRO A 2 62.54 21.58 -5.41
N THR A 3 62.78 20.57 -6.25
CA THR A 3 62.04 19.33 -6.59
C THR A 3 60.50 19.30 -6.68
N ARG A 4 60.01 19.31 -7.93
CA ARG A 4 58.73 18.72 -8.35
C ARG A 4 58.86 17.20 -8.44
N VAL A 5 57.94 16.49 -7.80
CA VAL A 5 57.60 15.10 -8.13
C VAL A 5 56.10 15.07 -8.41
N GLY A 6 55.74 14.56 -9.59
CA GLY A 6 54.38 14.52 -10.09
C GLY A 6 53.51 13.48 -9.39
N GLY A 7 52.23 13.80 -9.26
CA GLY A 7 51.16 12.89 -8.89
C GLY A 7 49.91 13.29 -9.65
N ASN A 8 49.58 12.53 -10.69
CA ASN A 8 48.33 12.64 -11.43
C ASN A 8 47.16 12.34 -10.48
N PHE A 9 46.29 13.32 -10.24
CA PHE A 9 44.97 13.06 -9.68
C PHE A 9 44.10 12.45 -10.77
N VAL A 10 43.92 11.13 -10.69
CA VAL A 10 42.86 10.42 -11.43
C VAL A 10 41.54 10.81 -10.79
N SER A 11 40.67 11.50 -11.54
CA SER A 11 39.29 11.74 -11.12
C SER A 11 38.53 10.42 -11.14
N VAL A 12 38.33 9.83 -9.96
CA VAL A 12 37.35 8.75 -9.81
C VAL A 12 35.98 9.40 -9.87
N LYS A 13 35.31 9.29 -11.03
CA LYS A 13 33.87 9.52 -11.13
C LYS A 13 33.19 8.50 -10.22
N ARG A 14 32.66 8.97 -9.08
CA ARG A 14 31.68 8.21 -8.31
C ARG A 14 30.42 8.13 -9.15
N GLU A 15 30.12 6.93 -9.63
CA GLU A 15 28.81 6.57 -10.15
C GLU A 15 27.77 6.80 -9.05
N GLN A 16 26.85 7.72 -9.31
CA GLN A 16 25.66 7.92 -8.50
C GLN A 16 24.68 6.79 -8.82
N THR A 17 24.50 5.87 -7.88
CA THR A 17 23.36 4.97 -7.86
C THR A 17 22.11 5.74 -7.41
N PRO A 18 20.95 5.60 -8.08
CA PRO A 18 19.71 6.16 -7.59
C PRO A 18 19.13 5.26 -6.50
N PHE A 19 18.55 5.87 -5.47
CA PHE A 19 17.89 5.29 -4.29
C PHE A 19 18.79 4.92 -3.09
N GLN A 20 19.25 5.95 -2.37
CA GLN A 20 19.39 5.89 -0.92
C GLN A 20 18.67 7.09 -0.31
N TYR A 21 17.58 6.84 0.44
CA TYR A 21 17.03 7.83 1.37
C TYR A 21 17.92 7.86 2.61
N TRP A 22 18.85 8.80 2.64
CA TRP A 22 19.58 9.18 3.85
C TRP A 22 18.70 10.14 4.65
N SER A 23 18.21 9.72 5.82
CA SER A 23 18.00 10.67 6.91
C SER A 23 19.37 10.94 7.52
N ALA A 24 19.82 12.18 7.56
CA ALA A 24 21.01 12.58 8.29
C ALA A 24 20.73 12.38 9.78
N ASP A 25 21.07 11.20 10.31
CA ASP A 25 21.39 10.90 11.71
C ASP A 25 21.82 9.43 11.78
N GLY A 26 23.11 9.22 12.05
CA GLY A 26 23.74 7.92 12.19
C GLY A 26 23.37 7.22 13.50
N ASP A 27 23.34 5.89 13.43
CA ASP A 27 23.16 4.92 14.52
C ASP A 27 21.80 4.90 15.24
N GLU A 28 20.91 4.06 14.72
CA GLU A 28 20.38 2.86 15.39
C GLU A 28 19.66 2.05 14.31
N LYS A 29 19.31 0.78 14.56
CA LYS A 29 18.52 -0.07 13.65
C LYS A 29 17.15 0.58 13.36
N LYS A 30 17.10 1.57 12.46
CA LYS A 30 15.88 2.28 12.12
C LYS A 30 14.96 1.31 11.38
N LYS A 31 13.84 0.97 12.01
CA LYS A 31 12.70 0.29 11.36
C LYS A 31 12.47 0.99 10.00
N PRO A 32 12.41 0.25 8.87
CA PRO A 32 12.13 0.88 7.59
C PRO A 32 10.87 1.72 7.71
N GLY A 33 10.91 2.95 7.21
CA GLY A 33 9.78 3.87 7.30
C GLY A 33 8.51 3.19 6.78
N TRP A 34 7.40 3.43 7.48
CA TRP A 34 6.03 3.01 7.15
C TRP A 34 5.77 2.69 5.66
N HIS A 35 6.06 3.67 4.81
CA HIS A 35 5.77 3.65 3.37
C HIS A 35 6.51 2.51 2.66
N THR A 36 7.72 2.17 3.09
CA THR A 36 8.52 1.09 2.50
C THR A 36 7.94 -0.30 2.81
N GLN A 37 7.24 -0.46 3.93
CA GLN A 37 6.63 -1.73 4.35
C GLN A 37 5.29 -1.99 3.65
N VAL A 38 4.54 -0.94 3.33
CA VAL A 38 3.22 -1.06 2.71
C VAL A 38 3.31 -1.44 1.23
N TYR A 39 4.26 -0.89 0.45
CA TYR A 39 4.19 -0.95 -1.02
C TYR A 39 4.92 -2.13 -1.70
N ASN A 40 5.62 -2.97 -0.94
CA ASN A 40 6.14 -4.25 -1.44
C ASN A 40 5.24 -5.38 -0.92
N ALA A 41 4.56 -6.10 -1.82
CA ALA A 41 3.74 -7.25 -1.47
C ALA A 41 4.52 -8.35 -0.70
N ASN A 42 5.86 -8.30 -0.74
CA ASN A 42 6.80 -9.17 -0.03
C ASN A 42 7.80 -8.35 0.84
N SER A 43 7.35 -7.28 1.51
CA SER A 43 8.25 -6.43 2.33
C SER A 43 8.84 -7.16 3.53
N VAL A 44 8.14 -8.18 4.03
CA VAL A 44 8.70 -9.15 4.98
C VAL A 44 9.42 -10.21 4.14
N PHE A 45 10.73 -10.35 4.37
CA PHE A 45 11.56 -11.29 3.62
C PHE A 45 12.71 -11.76 4.50
N ASP A 46 12.89 -13.08 4.60
CA ASP A 46 14.08 -13.64 5.23
C ASP A 46 15.29 -13.47 4.29
N GLU A 47 16.01 -12.37 4.47
CA GLU A 47 17.18 -12.03 3.66
C GLU A 47 18.29 -13.08 3.80
N LYS A 48 18.43 -13.70 4.98
CA LYS A 48 19.44 -14.75 5.22
C LYS A 48 19.10 -15.99 4.40
N LEU A 49 17.86 -16.43 4.42
CA LEU A 49 17.38 -17.56 3.62
C LEU A 49 17.45 -17.26 2.12
N GLY A 50 17.12 -16.03 1.72
CA GLY A 50 17.28 -15.55 0.34
C GLY A 50 18.72 -15.67 -0.18
N LYS A 51 19.70 -15.19 0.61
CA LYS A 51 21.13 -15.31 0.28
C LYS A 51 21.58 -16.76 0.17
N VAL A 52 21.10 -17.64 1.05
CA VAL A 52 21.40 -19.08 0.99
C VAL A 52 20.84 -19.70 -0.30
N LYS A 53 19.62 -19.35 -0.68
CA LYS A 53 18.97 -19.82 -1.92
C LYS A 53 19.72 -19.39 -3.18
N ASP A 54 20.19 -18.14 -3.21
CA ASP A 54 20.85 -17.57 -4.37
C ASP A 54 22.29 -18.06 -4.54
N ALA A 55 23.00 -18.32 -3.44
CA ALA A 55 24.40 -18.75 -3.46
C ALA A 55 24.61 -20.12 -4.15
N LYS A 56 23.59 -21.01 -4.13
CA LYS A 56 23.65 -22.39 -4.69
C LYS A 56 24.86 -23.22 -4.24
N ALA A 57 25.57 -22.77 -3.20
CA ALA A 57 26.73 -23.41 -2.61
C ALA A 57 26.31 -24.19 -1.36
N PRO A 58 27.12 -25.17 -0.91
CA PRO A 58 26.92 -25.79 0.39
C PRO A 58 26.91 -24.74 1.51
N VAL A 59 25.98 -24.87 2.46
CA VAL A 59 25.89 -23.97 3.61
C VAL A 59 27.05 -24.18 4.57
N SER A 60 27.41 -23.13 5.32
CA SER A 60 28.39 -23.25 6.42
C SER A 60 27.82 -24.10 7.57
N GLN A 61 28.70 -24.61 8.44
CA GLN A 61 28.24 -25.33 9.64
C GLN A 61 27.42 -24.43 10.56
N GLU A 62 27.79 -23.15 10.68
CA GLU A 62 27.03 -22.16 11.46
C GLU A 62 25.60 -21.95 10.91
N GLN A 63 25.45 -21.83 9.58
CA GLN A 63 24.13 -21.75 8.94
C GLN A 63 23.35 -23.04 9.14
N TRP A 64 24.03 -24.18 9.06
CA TRP A 64 23.41 -25.49 9.29
C TRP A 64 22.86 -25.61 10.71
N ASP A 65 23.67 -25.29 11.71
CA ASP A 65 23.31 -25.36 13.12
C ASP A 65 22.18 -24.36 13.44
N PHE A 66 22.21 -23.17 12.83
CA PHE A 66 21.14 -22.17 12.96
C PHE A 66 19.78 -22.73 12.53
N TYR A 67 19.65 -23.27 11.31
CA TYR A 67 18.36 -23.80 10.83
C TYR A 67 17.96 -25.14 11.46
N ALA A 68 18.86 -25.79 12.20
CA ALA A 68 18.57 -26.99 12.97
C ALA A 68 18.05 -26.67 14.38
N ASP A 69 18.31 -25.47 14.89
CA ASP A 69 17.93 -25.00 16.22
C ASP A 69 16.71 -24.06 16.10
N LEU A 70 15.55 -24.59 16.46
CA LEU A 70 14.29 -23.86 16.36
C LEU A 70 14.26 -22.63 17.27
N ASP A 71 14.86 -22.68 18.47
CA ASP A 71 14.86 -21.55 19.40
C ASP A 71 15.70 -20.40 18.82
N ARG A 72 16.85 -20.71 18.21
CA ARG A 72 17.64 -19.72 17.46
C ARG A 72 16.91 -19.15 16.24
N VAL A 73 16.16 -19.99 15.53
CA VAL A 73 15.31 -19.51 14.42
C VAL A 73 14.25 -18.57 14.96
N MET A 74 13.60 -18.89 16.08
CA MET A 74 12.57 -18.05 16.70
C MET A 74 13.12 -16.70 17.16
N GLU A 75 14.29 -16.68 17.82
CA GLU A 75 14.93 -15.42 18.25
C GLU A 75 15.20 -14.48 17.08
N GLU A 76 15.66 -15.02 15.94
CA GLU A 76 15.91 -14.21 14.75
C GLU A 76 14.60 -13.86 14.01
N TYR A 77 13.60 -14.73 14.07
CA TYR A 77 12.29 -14.52 13.46
C TYR A 77 11.41 -13.56 14.25
N GLY A 78 11.72 -13.24 15.51
CA GLY A 78 10.93 -12.31 16.32
C GLY A 78 10.64 -10.99 15.59
N PHE A 79 11.66 -10.38 15.00
CA PHE A 79 11.49 -9.17 14.18
C PHE A 79 10.62 -9.40 12.92
N LEU A 80 10.76 -10.55 12.24
CA LEU A 80 9.94 -10.88 11.07
C LEU A 80 8.47 -11.14 11.47
N LEU A 81 8.25 -11.72 12.65
CA LEU A 81 6.93 -11.94 13.22
C LEU A 81 6.25 -10.62 13.59
N GLU A 82 6.96 -9.72 14.28
CA GLU A 82 6.48 -8.36 14.55
C GLU A 82 6.05 -7.65 13.27
N GLN A 83 6.90 -7.68 12.23
CA GLN A 83 6.57 -7.07 10.93
C GLN A 83 5.36 -7.72 10.27
N HIS A 84 5.21 -9.05 10.38
CA HIS A 84 4.05 -9.76 9.86
C HIS A 84 2.77 -9.35 10.60
N ILE A 85 2.80 -9.22 11.93
CA ILE A 85 1.66 -8.78 12.74
C ILE A 85 1.29 -7.33 12.42
N ASP A 86 2.27 -6.42 12.40
CA ASP A 86 2.07 -5.03 12.01
C ASP A 86 1.44 -4.93 10.63
N ARG A 87 1.90 -5.76 9.68
CA ARG A 87 1.36 -5.80 8.33
C ARG A 87 -0.10 -6.25 8.30
N ARG A 88 -0.45 -7.27 9.08
CA ARG A 88 -1.84 -7.76 9.21
C ARG A 88 -2.77 -6.68 9.77
N ILE A 89 -2.32 -5.98 10.79
CA ILE A 89 -3.00 -4.86 11.43
C ILE A 89 -3.23 -3.71 10.44
N GLN A 90 -2.18 -3.31 9.71
CA GLN A 90 -2.24 -2.27 8.68
C GLN A 90 -3.20 -2.64 7.56
N LEU A 91 -3.10 -3.86 7.02
CA LEU A 91 -3.94 -4.32 5.92
C LEU A 91 -5.41 -4.40 6.35
N PHE A 92 -5.69 -4.85 7.57
CA PHE A 92 -7.05 -4.82 8.08
C PHE A 92 -7.58 -3.38 8.23
N PHE A 93 -6.78 -2.45 8.76
CA PHE A 93 -7.20 -1.04 8.86
C PHE A 93 -7.48 -0.41 7.49
N MET A 94 -6.66 -0.67 6.49
CA MET A 94 -6.89 -0.24 5.11
C MET A 94 -8.20 -0.81 4.55
N GLN A 95 -8.49 -2.08 4.84
CA GLN A 95 -9.74 -2.72 4.45
C GLN A 95 -10.96 -2.07 5.12
N LEU A 96 -10.86 -1.69 6.40
CA LEU A 96 -11.91 -0.90 7.08
C LEU A 96 -12.11 0.47 6.42
N ILE A 97 -11.02 1.16 6.06
CA ILE A 97 -11.11 2.43 5.33
C ILE A 97 -11.80 2.22 3.99
N CYS A 98 -11.34 1.27 3.17
CA CYS A 98 -11.90 1.01 1.84
C CYS A 98 -13.39 0.65 1.88
N THR A 99 -13.83 -0.05 2.92
CA THR A 99 -15.22 -0.51 3.05
C THR A 99 -16.16 0.47 3.76
N TRP A 100 -15.64 1.49 4.44
CA TRP A 100 -16.42 2.42 5.26
C TRP A 100 -17.54 3.16 4.51
N ASN A 101 -18.76 3.14 5.07
CA ASN A 101 -19.94 3.81 4.49
C ASN A 101 -20.20 3.42 3.02
N THR A 102 -19.97 2.17 2.66
CA THR A 102 -20.27 1.66 1.32
C THR A 102 -21.65 1.01 1.26
N PRO A 103 -22.34 1.05 0.11
CA PRO A 103 -23.66 0.44 -0.06
C PRO A 103 -23.60 -1.09 -0.20
N TYR A 104 -22.52 -1.72 0.27
CA TYR A 104 -22.26 -3.14 0.06
C TYR A 104 -22.32 -3.92 1.37
N HIS A 105 -22.73 -5.18 1.24
CA HIS A 105 -22.42 -6.25 2.19
C HIS A 105 -21.18 -6.99 1.68
N PHE A 106 -20.31 -7.42 2.59
CA PHE A 106 -19.08 -8.13 2.27
C PHE A 106 -19.08 -9.54 2.85
N GLU A 107 -18.67 -10.49 2.02
CA GLU A 107 -18.19 -11.79 2.47
C GLU A 107 -16.69 -11.89 2.19
N TRP A 108 -16.00 -12.73 2.96
CA TRP A 108 -14.62 -13.08 2.65
C TRP A 108 -14.58 -14.40 1.87
N VAL A 109 -13.59 -14.52 0.98
CA VAL A 109 -13.30 -15.78 0.28
C VAL A 109 -11.81 -16.08 0.37
N GLU A 110 -11.43 -17.34 0.14
CA GLU A 110 -10.02 -17.71 0.06
C GLU A 110 -9.30 -16.95 -1.06
N ALA A 111 -7.99 -16.80 -0.91
CA ALA A 111 -7.14 -16.10 -1.84
C ALA A 111 -7.16 -16.78 -3.24
N ASN A 112 -7.84 -16.16 -4.20
CA ASN A 112 -7.96 -16.67 -5.58
C ASN A 112 -6.75 -16.36 -6.47
N ASP A 113 -5.93 -15.38 -6.11
CA ASP A 113 -4.83 -14.85 -6.93
C ASP A 113 -3.53 -14.77 -6.10
N GLN A 114 -3.21 -15.80 -5.29
CA GLN A 114 -2.08 -15.77 -4.36
C GLN A 114 -0.76 -15.36 -5.02
N TYR A 115 -0.13 -14.31 -4.47
CA TYR A 115 1.21 -13.87 -4.84
C TYR A 115 2.22 -14.33 -3.79
N GLY A 116 3.22 -15.11 -4.23
CA GLY A 116 4.20 -15.75 -3.33
C GLY A 116 3.99 -17.26 -3.26
N LYS A 117 5.06 -18.00 -2.93
CA LYS A 117 5.03 -19.46 -2.76
C LYS A 117 6.00 -19.86 -1.67
N GLY A 118 5.53 -20.66 -0.72
CA GLY A 118 6.42 -21.39 0.19
C GLY A 118 7.30 -22.40 -0.57
N GLY A 119 8.40 -22.78 0.06
CA GLY A 119 9.41 -23.66 -0.52
C GLY A 119 9.97 -24.66 0.48
N ASN A 120 10.46 -25.77 -0.05
CA ASN A 120 11.31 -26.68 0.72
C ASN A 120 12.77 -26.34 0.40
N HIS A 121 13.49 -25.82 1.38
CA HIS A 121 14.89 -25.41 1.21
C HIS A 121 15.80 -26.54 1.66
N ALA A 122 16.35 -27.26 0.68
CA ALA A 122 17.32 -28.32 0.92
C ALA A 122 18.69 -27.72 1.25
N LEU A 123 19.01 -27.66 2.53
CA LEU A 123 20.31 -27.23 3.02
C LEU A 123 21.27 -28.43 2.93
N LYS A 124 22.48 -28.22 2.41
CA LYS A 124 23.52 -29.25 2.29
C LYS A 124 24.85 -28.75 2.80
N THR A 125 25.50 -29.50 3.70
CA THR A 125 26.88 -29.21 4.10
C THR A 125 27.88 -29.75 3.07
N ARG A 126 29.14 -29.30 3.14
CA ARG A 126 30.24 -29.88 2.34
C ARG A 126 30.46 -31.37 2.60
N GLY A 127 30.14 -31.84 3.81
CA GLY A 127 30.20 -33.25 4.21
C GLY A 127 29.06 -34.12 3.69
N GLY A 128 28.10 -33.56 2.95
CA GLY A 128 27.01 -34.31 2.32
C GLY A 128 25.77 -34.53 3.20
N GLN A 129 25.74 -33.98 4.42
CA GLN A 129 24.53 -33.98 5.25
C GLN A 129 23.44 -33.13 4.59
N LYS A 130 22.18 -33.56 4.71
CA LYS A 130 21.01 -32.88 4.12
C LYS A 130 19.91 -32.66 5.16
N GLN A 131 19.43 -31.44 5.26
CA GLN A 131 18.23 -31.09 6.02
C GLN A 131 17.30 -30.24 5.15
N VAL A 132 16.02 -30.24 5.47
CA VAL A 132 15.03 -29.44 4.74
C VAL A 132 14.41 -28.45 5.71
N PHE A 133 14.68 -27.18 5.50
CA PHE A 133 13.97 -26.11 6.15
C PHE A 133 12.69 -25.82 5.36
N GLN A 134 11.53 -25.93 6.02
CA GLN A 134 10.22 -25.79 5.37
C GLN A 134 9.67 -24.38 5.58
N THR A 135 9.42 -23.67 4.49
CA THR A 135 8.67 -22.41 4.50
C THR A 135 7.31 -22.60 3.85
N GLU A 136 6.34 -21.81 4.30
CA GLU A 136 5.01 -21.72 3.72
C GLU A 136 4.70 -20.25 3.38
N GLY A 137 3.81 -20.03 2.42
CA GLY A 137 3.31 -18.68 2.14
C GLY A 137 2.27 -18.31 3.20
N ALA A 138 2.68 -17.50 4.17
CA ALA A 138 1.79 -16.95 5.20
C ALA A 138 1.05 -15.74 4.62
N HIS A 139 -0.27 -15.68 4.80
CA HIS A 139 -1.06 -14.54 4.34
C HIS A 139 -0.80 -13.34 5.23
N SER A 140 -0.39 -12.23 4.62
CA SER A 140 -0.20 -10.97 5.34
C SER A 140 -1.51 -10.31 5.76
N SER A 141 -2.66 -10.80 5.26
CA SER A 141 -3.98 -10.30 5.61
C SER A 141 -4.83 -11.38 6.25
N THR A 142 -5.60 -10.99 7.28
CA THR A 142 -6.63 -11.84 7.86
C THR A 142 -7.73 -12.15 6.84
N LEU A 143 -8.11 -11.19 5.98
CA LEU A 143 -9.19 -11.30 5.00
C LEU A 143 -8.63 -11.02 3.59
N PRO A 144 -8.01 -12.02 2.94
CA PRO A 144 -7.22 -11.80 1.72
C PRO A 144 -8.04 -11.37 0.50
N CYS A 145 -9.34 -11.67 0.49
CA CYS A 145 -10.23 -11.34 -0.61
C CYS A 145 -11.63 -11.05 -0.10
N LEU A 146 -12.21 -9.92 -0.50
CA LEU A 146 -13.60 -9.57 -0.24
C LEU A 146 -14.45 -9.69 -1.49
N VAL A 147 -15.62 -10.30 -1.33
CA VAL A 147 -16.70 -10.28 -2.30
C VAL A 147 -17.76 -9.32 -1.81
N ALA A 148 -18.06 -8.30 -2.61
CA ALA A 148 -19.08 -7.31 -2.34
C ALA A 148 -20.39 -7.69 -3.03
N TYR A 149 -21.49 -7.46 -2.31
CA TYR A 149 -22.87 -7.61 -2.78
C TYR A 149 -23.62 -6.31 -2.52
N PRO A 150 -24.50 -5.85 -3.42
CA PRO A 150 -25.40 -4.74 -3.10
C PRO A 150 -26.18 -5.05 -1.81
N ARG A 151 -26.15 -4.13 -0.84
CA ARG A 151 -26.67 -4.38 0.51
C ARG A 151 -28.18 -4.65 0.52
N ASP A 152 -28.93 -3.87 -0.23
CA ASP A 152 -30.38 -4.04 -0.42
C ASP A 152 -30.73 -5.41 -0.99
N GLU A 153 -29.94 -5.89 -1.95
CA GLU A 153 -30.07 -7.23 -2.50
C GLU A 153 -29.70 -8.33 -1.50
N TRP A 154 -28.66 -8.09 -0.69
CA TRP A 154 -28.23 -9.01 0.37
C TRP A 154 -29.29 -9.18 1.46
N GLU A 155 -29.81 -8.06 1.98
CA GLU A 155 -30.84 -8.06 3.02
C GLU A 155 -32.12 -8.78 2.53
N SER A 156 -32.46 -8.64 1.25
CA SER A 156 -33.59 -9.36 0.66
C SER A 156 -33.33 -10.86 0.55
N PHE A 157 -32.08 -11.29 0.32
CA PHE A 157 -31.69 -12.70 0.39
C PHE A 157 -31.78 -13.23 1.83
N GLU A 158 -31.32 -12.50 2.84
CA GLU A 158 -31.41 -12.90 4.24
C GLU A 158 -32.85 -13.05 4.74
N ARG A 159 -33.78 -12.24 4.20
CA ARG A 159 -35.23 -12.37 4.46
C ARG A 159 -35.89 -13.51 3.68
N GLY A 160 -35.18 -14.20 2.79
CA GLY A 160 -35.71 -15.28 1.95
C GLY A 160 -36.57 -14.80 0.78
N GLU A 161 -36.50 -13.53 0.40
CA GLU A 161 -37.31 -12.92 -0.66
C GLU A 161 -36.71 -13.15 -2.06
N ARG A 162 -35.42 -13.48 -2.13
CA ARG A 162 -34.70 -13.75 -3.39
C ARG A 162 -33.55 -14.73 -3.20
N ASN A 163 -33.01 -15.20 -4.31
CA ASN A 163 -31.74 -15.94 -4.32
C ASN A 163 -30.55 -15.03 -3.99
N LYS A 164 -29.45 -15.64 -3.51
CA LYS A 164 -28.18 -14.95 -3.20
C LYS A 164 -27.77 -14.06 -4.39
N PRO A 165 -27.51 -12.75 -4.17
CA PRO A 165 -27.07 -11.87 -5.24
C PRO A 165 -25.74 -12.31 -5.86
N GLU A 166 -25.51 -11.93 -7.12
CA GLU A 166 -24.20 -12.13 -7.76
C GLU A 166 -23.21 -11.12 -7.17
N GLY A 167 -22.20 -11.63 -6.49
CA GLY A 167 -21.14 -10.81 -5.90
C GLY A 167 -20.03 -10.51 -6.89
N PHE A 168 -19.23 -9.49 -6.60
CA PHE A 168 -18.00 -9.19 -7.31
C PHE A 168 -16.84 -9.04 -6.35
N VAL A 169 -15.63 -9.40 -6.79
CA VAL A 169 -14.42 -9.20 -5.99
C VAL A 169 -14.16 -7.70 -5.86
N TYR A 170 -14.20 -7.20 -4.62
CA TYR A 170 -14.07 -5.78 -4.32
C TYR A 170 -12.64 -5.30 -4.59
N LEU A 171 -12.50 -4.14 -5.23
CA LEU A 171 -11.21 -3.52 -5.62
C LEU A 171 -10.25 -4.46 -6.40
N LYS A 172 -10.78 -5.49 -7.06
CA LYS A 172 -9.98 -6.50 -7.76
C LYS A 172 -8.92 -5.88 -8.67
N TYR A 173 -7.71 -6.42 -8.60
CA TYR A 173 -6.50 -5.99 -9.33
C TYR A 173 -5.91 -4.64 -8.90
N GLY A 174 -6.58 -3.89 -8.01
CA GLY A 174 -6.03 -2.70 -7.38
C GLY A 174 -4.83 -3.03 -6.49
N HIS A 175 -4.09 -2.01 -6.08
CA HIS A 175 -2.89 -2.20 -5.30
C HIS A 175 -3.19 -2.78 -3.91
N ASP A 176 -4.18 -2.24 -3.19
CA ASP A 176 -4.64 -2.81 -1.92
C ASP A 176 -5.03 -4.29 -2.09
N TYR A 177 -5.87 -4.64 -3.09
CA TYR A 177 -6.21 -6.04 -3.38
C TYR A 177 -4.98 -6.94 -3.52
N LEU A 178 -3.96 -6.51 -4.26
CA LEU A 178 -2.73 -7.29 -4.44
C LEU A 178 -1.94 -7.46 -3.13
N GLN A 179 -1.93 -6.45 -2.26
CA GLN A 179 -1.31 -6.56 -0.94
C GLN A 179 -2.09 -7.51 -0.02
N GLN A 180 -3.42 -7.41 -0.01
CA GLN A 180 -4.29 -8.28 0.78
C GLN A 180 -4.15 -9.75 0.36
N ASN A 181 -3.98 -10.01 -0.93
CA ASN A 181 -3.76 -11.35 -1.50
C ASN A 181 -2.28 -11.80 -1.47
N GLY A 182 -1.38 -10.96 -0.95
CA GLY A 182 0.05 -11.23 -0.87
C GLY A 182 0.37 -12.24 0.23
N THR A 183 1.31 -13.13 -0.06
CA THR A 183 1.88 -14.07 0.91
C THR A 183 3.36 -13.80 1.13
N VAL A 184 3.78 -13.92 2.38
CA VAL A 184 5.17 -13.83 2.79
C VAL A 184 5.72 -15.24 2.98
N GLU A 185 6.94 -15.47 2.50
CA GLU A 185 7.64 -16.73 2.74
C GLU A 185 8.18 -16.74 4.17
N LEU A 186 7.44 -17.39 5.09
CA LEU A 186 7.82 -17.55 6.50
C LEU A 186 8.01 -19.03 6.84
N ALA A 187 8.63 -19.29 7.99
CA ALA A 187 8.76 -20.64 8.51
C ALA A 187 7.38 -21.28 8.69
N ARG A 188 7.30 -22.58 8.41
CA ARG A 188 6.03 -23.32 8.38
C ARG A 188 5.19 -23.19 9.66
N PHE A 189 5.82 -23.11 10.82
CA PHE A 189 5.09 -22.97 12.09
C PHE A 189 4.34 -21.64 12.19
N VAL A 190 4.81 -20.58 11.52
CA VAL A 190 4.15 -19.26 11.50
C VAL A 190 2.82 -19.34 10.77
N ASN A 191 2.82 -19.86 9.53
CA ASN A 191 1.58 -20.05 8.77
C ASN A 191 0.59 -20.97 9.52
N ARG A 192 1.09 -21.97 10.25
CA ARG A 192 0.24 -22.81 11.09
C ARG A 192 -0.31 -22.08 12.32
N ALA A 193 0.45 -21.14 12.91
CA ALA A 193 -0.04 -20.25 13.95
C ALA A 193 -1.11 -19.30 13.39
N ASP A 194 -0.90 -18.73 12.19
CA ASP A 194 -1.92 -17.94 11.48
C ASP A 194 -3.22 -18.74 11.30
N ILE A 195 -3.14 -19.99 10.84
CA ILE A 195 -4.32 -20.88 10.71
C ILE A 195 -4.98 -21.12 12.07
N LEU A 196 -4.20 -21.24 13.18
CA LEU A 196 -4.76 -21.38 14.52
C LEU A 196 -5.61 -20.17 14.94
N VAL A 197 -5.20 -18.96 14.55
CA VAL A 197 -5.91 -17.72 14.88
C VAL A 197 -7.04 -17.42 13.90
N ASP A 198 -6.73 -17.43 12.60
CA ASP A 198 -7.61 -16.97 11.53
C ASP A 198 -8.69 -17.96 11.18
N GLY A 199 -8.34 -19.24 11.29
CA GLY A 199 -9.13 -20.32 10.76
C GLY A 199 -8.93 -20.55 9.27
N THR A 200 -9.77 -21.44 8.77
CA THR A 200 -9.93 -21.89 7.39
C THR A 200 -11.33 -21.50 6.90
N HIS A 201 -11.68 -21.77 5.65
CA HIS A 201 -13.06 -21.53 5.18
C HIS A 201 -14.13 -22.37 5.90
N GLN A 202 -13.74 -23.40 6.65
CA GLN A 202 -14.65 -24.34 7.31
C GLN A 202 -14.85 -24.07 8.80
N ASP A 203 -14.02 -23.24 9.44
CA ASP A 203 -14.12 -22.96 10.86
C ASP A 203 -14.38 -21.48 11.18
N SER A 204 -15.13 -21.26 12.25
CA SER A 204 -15.52 -19.94 12.70
C SER A 204 -14.49 -19.38 13.68
N ARG A 205 -13.47 -18.69 13.15
CA ARG A 205 -12.43 -18.02 13.96
C ARG A 205 -12.33 -16.51 13.66
N LEU A 206 -11.13 -15.92 13.76
CA LEU A 206 -10.93 -14.48 13.62
C LEU A 206 -11.46 -13.94 12.29
N ARG A 207 -11.39 -14.69 11.19
CA ARG A 207 -11.96 -14.26 9.90
C ARG A 207 -13.46 -13.95 9.94
N ASN A 208 -14.23 -14.72 10.72
CA ASN A 208 -15.67 -14.49 10.83
C ASN A 208 -16.01 -13.29 11.72
N GLU A 209 -15.20 -13.01 12.75
CA GLU A 209 -15.36 -11.77 13.52
C GLU A 209 -14.88 -10.56 12.72
N ALA A 210 -13.78 -10.69 11.98
CA ALA A 210 -13.24 -9.67 11.11
C ALA A 210 -14.24 -9.24 10.03
N ILE A 211 -14.94 -10.17 9.38
CA ILE A 211 -15.95 -9.83 8.36
C ILE A 211 -17.20 -9.15 8.97
N LYS A 212 -17.59 -9.50 10.21
CA LYS A 212 -18.65 -8.78 10.93
C LYS A 212 -18.25 -7.33 11.19
N ILE A 213 -17.00 -7.10 11.64
CA ILE A 213 -16.45 -5.76 11.86
C ILE A 213 -16.43 -4.97 10.55
N VAL A 214 -15.99 -5.57 9.45
CA VAL A 214 -16.00 -4.95 8.11
C VAL A 214 -17.42 -4.53 7.71
N ASN A 215 -18.42 -5.40 7.90
CA ASN A 215 -19.82 -5.07 7.57
C ASN A 215 -20.42 -3.98 8.47
N ALA A 216 -20.07 -3.95 9.76
CA ALA A 216 -20.45 -2.87 10.67
C ALA A 216 -19.84 -1.54 10.23
N VAL A 217 -18.55 -1.52 9.85
CA VAL A 217 -17.89 -0.34 9.26
C VAL A 217 -18.52 0.07 7.92
N ALA A 218 -18.87 -0.90 7.08
CA ALA A 218 -19.53 -0.63 5.81
C ALA A 218 -20.90 0.02 5.98
N SER A 219 -21.65 -0.38 7.01
CA SER A 219 -22.96 0.19 7.34
C SER A 219 -22.89 1.59 7.94
N GLY A 220 -21.72 2.02 8.39
CA GLY A 220 -21.53 3.24 9.15
C GLY A 220 -21.83 3.11 10.65
N GLU A 221 -22.15 1.91 11.14
CA GLU A 221 -22.26 1.61 12.56
C GLU A 221 -20.95 1.88 13.30
N TYR A 222 -19.82 1.48 12.68
CA TYR A 222 -18.48 1.80 13.17
C TYR A 222 -17.73 2.72 12.21
N ARG A 223 -16.92 3.61 12.77
CA ARG A 223 -15.84 4.29 12.06
C ARG A 223 -14.64 3.34 11.94
N PRO A 224 -13.73 3.53 10.97
CA PRO A 224 -12.56 2.67 10.80
C PRO A 224 -11.72 2.50 12.07
N LYS A 225 -11.53 3.56 12.87
CA LYS A 225 -10.81 3.49 14.16
C LYS A 225 -11.50 2.56 15.16
N GLU A 226 -12.82 2.67 15.27
CA GLU A 226 -13.61 1.85 16.20
C GLU A 226 -13.57 0.38 15.76
N GLY A 227 -13.75 0.12 14.45
CA GLY A 227 -13.60 -1.21 13.87
C GLY A 227 -12.22 -1.81 14.15
N MET A 228 -11.16 -1.00 14.08
CA MET A 228 -9.80 -1.45 14.39
C MET A 228 -9.65 -1.86 15.87
N THR A 229 -10.19 -1.06 16.79
CA THR A 229 -10.21 -1.41 18.21
C THR A 229 -10.96 -2.72 18.47
N HIS A 230 -12.08 -2.95 17.79
CA HIS A 230 -12.79 -4.23 17.87
C HIS A 230 -11.95 -5.39 17.32
N PHE A 231 -11.26 -5.18 16.21
CA PHE A 231 -10.43 -6.21 15.58
C PHE A 231 -9.27 -6.63 16.47
N ILE A 232 -8.52 -5.68 17.02
CA ILE A 232 -7.37 -5.98 17.90
C ILE A 232 -7.81 -6.80 19.13
N ARG A 233 -8.95 -6.45 19.75
CA ARG A 233 -9.51 -7.24 20.86
C ARG A 233 -9.88 -8.67 20.46
N GLN A 234 -10.46 -8.85 19.26
CA GLN A 234 -10.77 -10.19 18.77
C GLN A 234 -9.48 -10.96 18.41
N PHE A 235 -8.50 -10.28 17.83
CA PHE A 235 -7.21 -10.87 17.47
C PHE A 235 -6.52 -11.43 18.71
N GLU A 236 -6.39 -10.62 19.77
CA GLU A 236 -5.89 -11.05 21.10
C GLU A 236 -6.63 -12.29 21.61
N ALA A 237 -7.97 -12.23 21.64
CA ALA A 237 -8.79 -13.34 22.15
C ALA A 237 -8.64 -14.64 21.33
N PHE A 238 -8.34 -14.56 20.04
CA PHE A 238 -8.06 -15.74 19.20
C PHE A 238 -6.60 -16.23 19.30
N VAL A 239 -5.65 -15.33 19.57
CA VAL A 239 -4.27 -15.70 19.93
C VAL A 239 -4.25 -16.50 21.23
N GLU A 240 -4.93 -16.03 22.27
CA GLU A 240 -5.02 -16.72 23.57
C GLU A 240 -5.66 -18.11 23.44
N ARG A 241 -6.76 -18.20 22.68
CA ARG A 241 -7.37 -19.50 22.36
C ARG A 241 -6.43 -20.40 21.55
N GLY A 242 -5.64 -19.82 20.64
CA GLY A 242 -4.60 -20.54 19.90
C GLY A 242 -3.57 -21.16 20.83
N LYS A 243 -3.07 -20.39 21.81
CA LYS A 243 -2.06 -20.83 22.80
C LYS A 243 -2.58 -21.98 23.65
N GLN A 244 -3.82 -21.89 24.11
CA GLN A 244 -4.49 -22.96 24.90
C GLN A 244 -4.60 -24.29 24.14
N ASN A 245 -4.55 -24.27 22.80
CA ASN A 245 -4.61 -25.45 21.95
C ASN A 245 -3.22 -26.01 21.57
N CYS A 246 -2.14 -25.37 22.04
CA CYS A 246 -0.77 -25.79 21.80
C CYS A 246 -0.19 -26.52 23.03
N ASN A 247 0.63 -27.54 22.78
CA ASN A 247 1.44 -28.15 23.82
C ASN A 247 2.69 -27.26 24.11
N PRO A 248 3.34 -27.40 25.28
CA PRO A 248 4.53 -26.59 25.63
C PRO A 248 5.68 -26.69 24.62
N ASP A 249 5.86 -27.85 24.00
CA ASP A 249 6.93 -28.09 23.01
C ASP A 249 6.51 -27.70 21.57
N ASP A 250 5.34 -27.09 21.38
CA ASP A 250 4.83 -26.74 20.06
C ASP A 250 5.50 -25.45 19.55
N PRO A 251 6.18 -25.48 18.39
CA PRO A 251 6.78 -24.29 17.77
C PRO A 251 5.79 -23.13 17.56
N ARG A 252 4.50 -23.45 17.39
CA ARG A 252 3.44 -22.46 17.20
C ARG A 252 3.19 -21.65 18.47
N LEU A 253 3.40 -22.24 19.66
CA LEU A 253 3.21 -21.54 20.93
C LEU A 253 4.12 -20.31 21.01
N ARG A 254 5.40 -20.46 20.65
CA ARG A 254 6.36 -19.34 20.61
C ARG A 254 5.97 -18.24 19.65
N ALA A 255 5.46 -18.60 18.46
CA ALA A 255 4.96 -17.61 17.51
C ALA A 255 3.74 -16.86 18.09
N LEU A 256 2.84 -17.55 18.78
CA LEU A 256 1.67 -16.94 19.41
C LEU A 256 2.01 -16.09 20.64
N GLU A 257 3.05 -16.44 21.41
CA GLU A 257 3.60 -15.58 22.48
C GLU A 257 4.08 -14.24 21.90
N CYS A 258 4.81 -14.27 20.78
CA CYS A 258 5.21 -13.05 20.07
C CYS A 258 4.00 -12.26 19.53
N TYR A 259 2.91 -12.95 19.15
CA TYR A 259 1.68 -12.27 18.71
C TYR A 259 1.02 -11.52 19.86
N GLU A 260 0.89 -12.17 21.02
CA GLU A 260 0.35 -11.56 22.24
C GLU A 260 1.15 -10.32 22.63
N GLU A 261 2.48 -10.45 22.75
CA GLU A 261 3.37 -9.34 23.11
C GLU A 261 3.18 -8.13 22.18
N ARG A 262 3.22 -8.36 20.85
CA ARG A 262 3.06 -7.26 19.89
C ARG A 262 1.64 -6.70 19.86
N ILE A 263 0.61 -7.53 20.08
CA ILE A 263 -0.78 -7.06 20.17
C ILE A 263 -0.96 -6.17 21.40
N ASP A 264 -0.36 -6.51 22.53
CA ASP A 264 -0.40 -5.69 23.73
C ASP A 264 0.32 -4.35 23.53
N GLU A 265 1.50 -4.35 22.90
CA GLU A 265 2.17 -3.10 22.51
C GLU A 265 1.27 -2.23 21.62
N VAL A 266 0.61 -2.82 20.60
CA VAL A 266 -0.31 -2.09 19.73
C VAL A 266 -1.51 -1.55 20.50
N LYS A 267 -2.06 -2.29 21.46
CA LYS A 267 -3.15 -1.80 22.32
C LYS A 267 -2.71 -0.59 23.13
N ASP A 268 -1.52 -0.66 23.72
CA ASP A 268 -0.93 0.45 24.48
C ASP A 268 -0.67 1.66 23.58
N GLU A 269 -0.15 1.46 22.37
CA GLU A 269 0.01 2.50 21.35
C GLU A 269 -1.35 3.12 20.97
N MET A 270 -2.40 2.32 20.76
CA MET A 270 -3.74 2.80 20.40
C MET A 270 -4.46 3.56 21.52
N ILE A 271 -4.20 3.20 22.79
CA ILE A 271 -4.81 3.83 23.98
C ILE A 271 -4.01 5.06 24.41
N GLY A 272 -2.68 4.96 24.39
CA GLY A 272 -1.75 5.95 24.93
C GLY A 272 -1.25 7.00 23.93
N ASP A 273 -1.29 6.72 22.63
CA ASP A 273 -0.81 7.63 21.58
C ASP A 273 -1.92 7.94 20.55
N GLU A 274 -2.41 9.19 20.55
CA GLU A 274 -3.35 9.63 19.50
C GLU A 274 -2.70 9.62 18.09
N GLY A 275 -1.36 9.57 18.03
CA GLY A 275 -0.54 9.48 16.83
C GLY A 275 -0.45 8.09 16.19
N TYR A 276 -0.88 7.00 16.84
CA TYR A 276 -0.83 5.67 16.22
C TYR A 276 -1.57 5.63 14.86
N PHE A 277 -2.77 6.22 14.83
CA PHE A 277 -3.57 6.30 13.61
C PHE A 277 -3.07 7.34 12.61
N ASP A 278 -2.32 8.35 13.06
CA ASP A 278 -1.65 9.29 12.16
C ASP A 278 -0.61 8.59 11.32
N GLN A 279 0.19 7.75 11.99
CA GLN A 279 1.17 6.91 11.33
C GLN A 279 0.43 6.01 10.31
N LEU A 280 -0.65 5.32 10.73
CA LEU A 280 -1.54 4.53 9.83
C LEU A 280 -1.98 5.23 8.56
N LEU A 281 -2.19 6.53 8.66
CA LEU A 281 -2.69 7.33 7.57
C LEU A 281 -1.59 8.06 6.80
N GLY A 282 -0.34 7.99 7.28
CA GLY A 282 0.78 8.79 6.78
C GLY A 282 0.50 10.29 6.90
N VAL A 283 -0.10 10.72 8.01
CA VAL A 283 -0.32 12.12 8.34
C VAL A 283 0.46 12.50 9.58
N LYS A 284 0.70 13.79 9.77
CA LYS A 284 1.29 14.32 11.00
C LYS A 284 0.35 15.38 11.55
N VAL A 285 -0.35 15.06 12.63
CA VAL A 285 -1.16 16.03 13.35
C VAL A 285 -0.33 16.54 14.52
N ALA A 286 0.03 17.83 14.49
CA ALA A 286 0.72 18.47 15.59
C ALA A 286 -0.20 18.62 16.81
N GLU A 287 0.39 18.67 18.00
CA GLU A 287 -0.32 19.01 19.23
C GLU A 287 -1.11 20.31 19.03
N HIS A 288 -2.40 20.26 19.35
CA HIS A 288 -3.32 21.36 19.11
C HIS A 288 -4.37 21.43 20.22
N GLN A 289 -4.79 22.63 20.63
CA GLN A 289 -5.78 22.79 21.70
C GLN A 289 -7.11 22.05 21.43
N LYS A 290 -7.42 21.83 20.14
CA LYS A 290 -8.62 21.12 19.65
C LYS A 290 -8.25 19.83 18.90
N GLU A 291 -7.28 19.09 19.42
CA GLU A 291 -6.70 17.91 18.77
C GLU A 291 -7.74 16.89 18.30
N ALA A 292 -8.67 16.48 19.17
CA ALA A 292 -9.72 15.53 18.81
C ALA A 292 -10.56 15.97 17.59
N VAL A 293 -10.87 17.27 17.48
CA VAL A 293 -11.61 17.82 16.35
C VAL A 293 -10.74 17.89 15.10
N LEU A 294 -9.46 18.27 15.25
CA LEU A 294 -8.49 18.30 14.16
C LEU A 294 -8.32 16.90 13.56
N ARG A 295 -8.12 15.88 14.41
CA ARG A 295 -8.01 14.47 14.00
C ARG A 295 -9.28 13.97 13.32
N ASP A 296 -10.45 14.26 13.86
CA ASP A 296 -11.73 13.90 13.21
C ASP A 296 -11.83 14.48 11.78
N VAL A 297 -11.49 15.75 11.62
CA VAL A 297 -11.49 16.43 10.32
C VAL A 297 -10.47 15.79 9.37
N VAL A 298 -9.24 15.57 9.82
CA VAL A 298 -8.16 14.99 9.01
C VAL A 298 -8.51 13.56 8.60
N TYR A 299 -8.90 12.72 9.55
CA TYR A 299 -9.18 11.30 9.32
C TYR A 299 -10.36 11.10 8.38
N ARG A 300 -11.50 11.77 8.62
CA ARG A 300 -12.67 11.66 7.73
C ARG A 300 -12.33 12.01 6.29
N ASN A 301 -11.57 13.09 6.07
CA ASN A 301 -11.16 13.49 4.72
C ASN A 301 -10.14 12.50 4.13
N ARG A 302 -9.20 12.00 4.94
CA ARG A 302 -8.17 11.06 4.50
C ARG A 302 -8.75 9.70 4.13
N PHE A 303 -9.69 9.18 4.92
CA PHE A 303 -10.42 7.94 4.63
C PHE A 303 -11.16 8.05 3.28
N ALA A 304 -11.90 9.15 3.08
CA ALA A 304 -12.62 9.37 1.83
C ALA A 304 -11.68 9.45 0.61
N LEU A 305 -10.50 10.06 0.76
CA LEU A 305 -9.51 10.11 -0.30
C LEU A 305 -8.92 8.73 -0.62
N ILE A 306 -8.50 7.97 0.40
CA ILE A 306 -7.96 6.61 0.24
C ILE A 306 -8.97 5.74 -0.53
N GLN A 307 -10.24 5.72 -0.10
CA GLN A 307 -11.31 4.99 -0.78
C GLN A 307 -11.40 5.33 -2.27
N LYS A 308 -11.34 6.62 -2.60
CA LYS A 308 -11.44 7.09 -3.99
C LYS A 308 -10.21 6.72 -4.80
N CYS A 309 -9.02 6.85 -4.22
CA CYS A 309 -7.78 6.44 -4.87
C CYS A 309 -7.79 4.94 -5.20
N GLU A 310 -8.12 4.07 -4.24
CA GLU A 310 -8.16 2.62 -4.45
C GLU A 310 -9.22 2.22 -5.50
N ASP A 311 -10.38 2.88 -5.50
CA ASP A 311 -11.40 2.66 -6.52
C ASP A 311 -10.90 3.03 -7.94
N VAL A 312 -10.27 4.20 -8.11
CA VAL A 312 -9.70 4.61 -9.41
C VAL A 312 -8.56 3.67 -9.83
N GLU A 313 -7.71 3.26 -8.89
CA GLU A 313 -6.60 2.35 -9.14
C GLU A 313 -7.06 0.96 -9.58
N SER A 314 -8.10 0.41 -8.94
CA SER A 314 -8.69 -0.86 -9.37
C SER A 314 -9.25 -0.79 -10.80
N ARG A 315 -9.82 0.36 -11.19
CA ARG A 315 -10.28 0.63 -12.56
C ARG A 315 -9.12 0.73 -13.55
N ILE A 316 -8.02 1.40 -13.17
CA ILE A 316 -6.78 1.44 -13.98
C ILE A 316 -6.26 0.02 -14.23
N ALA A 317 -6.15 -0.79 -13.18
CA ALA A 317 -5.66 -2.16 -13.29
C ALA A 317 -6.56 -3.03 -14.18
N ARG A 318 -7.89 -2.87 -14.06
CA ARG A 318 -8.87 -3.52 -14.94
C ARG A 318 -8.72 -3.10 -16.40
N ASP A 319 -8.58 -1.80 -16.67
CA ASP A 319 -8.39 -1.26 -18.02
C ASP A 319 -7.12 -1.85 -18.68
N ILE A 320 -6.05 -2.03 -17.90
CA ILE A 320 -4.81 -2.70 -18.35
C ILE A 320 -5.06 -4.18 -18.64
N LEU A 321 -5.69 -4.92 -17.74
CA LEU A 321 -5.97 -6.35 -17.92
C LEU A 321 -6.87 -6.61 -19.14
N ASP A 322 -7.89 -5.78 -19.33
CA ASP A 322 -8.79 -5.87 -20.47
C ASP A 322 -8.05 -5.62 -21.79
N ALA A 323 -7.11 -4.67 -21.81
CA ALA A 323 -6.23 -4.45 -22.95
C ALA A 323 -5.32 -5.66 -23.20
N GLN A 324 -4.74 -6.27 -22.16
CA GLN A 324 -3.95 -7.50 -22.28
C GLN A 324 -4.78 -8.63 -22.91
N ASN A 325 -6.00 -8.84 -22.42
CA ASN A 325 -6.91 -9.87 -22.93
C ASN A 325 -7.29 -9.62 -24.40
N ARG A 326 -7.52 -8.37 -24.81
CA ARG A 326 -7.74 -8.02 -26.23
C ARG A 326 -6.50 -8.30 -27.08
N MET A 327 -5.30 -7.95 -26.59
CA MET A 327 -4.04 -8.23 -27.30
C MET A 327 -3.77 -9.73 -27.42
N LEU A 328 -4.14 -10.54 -26.43
CA LEU A 328 -4.02 -12.01 -26.48
C LEU A 328 -4.91 -12.63 -27.55
N LYS A 329 -6.17 -12.20 -27.67
CA LYS A 329 -7.10 -12.72 -28.70
C LYS A 329 -6.57 -12.56 -30.13
N THR A 330 -5.68 -11.59 -30.35
CA THR A 330 -5.12 -11.34 -31.69
C THR A 330 -3.94 -12.24 -32.08
N ARG A 331 -3.30 -13.00 -31.16
CA ARG A 331 -2.16 -13.89 -31.50
C ARG A 331 -2.00 -15.08 -30.54
N LYS A 332 -1.36 -16.16 -31.03
CA LYS A 332 -0.77 -17.25 -30.21
C LYS A 332 0.44 -16.76 -29.38
N ARG A 333 0.25 -15.80 -28.47
CA ARG A 333 1.26 -15.35 -27.50
C ARG A 333 0.86 -15.80 -26.10
N SER A 334 1.84 -16.05 -25.24
CA SER A 334 1.57 -16.31 -23.82
C SER A 334 1.20 -15.01 -23.09
N LEU A 335 0.29 -15.10 -22.10
CA LEU A 335 -0.09 -14.00 -21.22
C LEU A 335 1.14 -13.31 -20.61
N LYS A 336 2.10 -14.09 -20.10
CA LYS A 336 3.36 -13.58 -19.55
C LYS A 336 4.14 -12.70 -20.54
N SER A 337 4.15 -13.06 -21.82
CA SER A 337 4.85 -12.27 -22.83
C SER A 337 4.12 -10.98 -23.22
N VAL A 338 2.78 -10.97 -23.16
CA VAL A 338 1.99 -9.77 -23.43
C VAL A 338 2.09 -8.81 -22.24
N ASP A 339 1.93 -9.33 -21.03
CA ASP A 339 2.04 -8.60 -19.77
C ASP A 339 3.39 -7.87 -19.67
N TYR A 340 4.51 -8.60 -19.75
CA TYR A 340 5.85 -8.02 -19.69
C TYR A 340 6.05 -6.87 -20.68
N ARG A 341 5.65 -7.07 -21.95
CA ARG A 341 5.85 -6.07 -23.01
C ARG A 341 4.94 -4.87 -22.85
N LEU A 342 3.71 -5.08 -22.39
CA LEU A 342 2.78 -3.98 -22.14
C LEU A 342 3.27 -3.13 -20.97
N ARG A 343 3.72 -3.74 -19.87
CA ARG A 343 4.33 -3.03 -18.73
C ARG A 343 5.50 -2.17 -19.19
N TYR A 344 6.43 -2.76 -19.95
CA TYR A 344 7.57 -2.04 -20.50
C TYR A 344 7.13 -0.83 -21.34
N VAL A 345 6.21 -1.01 -22.28
CA VAL A 345 5.73 0.08 -23.16
C VAL A 345 5.01 1.17 -22.39
N LEU A 346 4.19 0.82 -21.40
CA LEU A 346 3.49 1.80 -20.56
C LEU A 346 4.47 2.60 -19.73
N LEU A 347 5.42 1.96 -19.06
CA LEU A 347 6.42 2.63 -18.24
C LEU A 347 7.35 3.50 -19.09
N GLU A 348 7.79 3.03 -20.25
CA GLU A 348 8.65 3.78 -21.15
C GLU A 348 7.96 5.04 -21.72
N ASP A 349 6.70 4.92 -22.15
CA ASP A 349 6.03 5.99 -22.91
C ASP A 349 5.11 6.91 -22.11
N MET A 350 4.77 6.58 -20.86
CA MET A 350 3.92 7.43 -20.03
C MET A 350 4.73 8.57 -19.42
N ASP A 351 4.07 9.70 -19.20
CA ASP A 351 4.67 10.88 -18.57
C ASP A 351 5.23 10.52 -17.18
N PRO A 352 6.36 11.10 -16.74
CA PRO A 352 7.01 10.74 -15.48
C PRO A 352 6.10 10.80 -14.25
N VAL A 353 5.12 11.71 -14.25
CA VAL A 353 4.11 11.83 -13.19
C VAL A 353 3.26 10.57 -13.10
N PHE A 354 2.75 10.06 -14.23
CA PHE A 354 1.90 8.87 -14.27
C PHE A 354 2.70 7.56 -14.14
N ARG A 355 3.98 7.58 -14.55
CA ARG A 355 4.87 6.42 -14.48
C ARG A 355 4.95 5.87 -13.05
N ARG A 356 5.07 6.73 -12.03
CA ARG A 356 5.15 6.32 -10.61
C ARG A 356 3.96 5.48 -10.17
N THR A 357 2.74 5.90 -10.53
CA THR A 357 1.52 5.13 -10.20
C THR A 357 1.50 3.77 -10.90
N ILE A 358 1.95 3.72 -12.15
CA ILE A 358 2.03 2.48 -12.93
C ILE A 358 3.12 1.55 -12.38
N ASP A 359 4.29 2.07 -12.01
CA ASP A 359 5.38 1.32 -11.39
C ASP A 359 4.89 0.60 -10.12
N ARG A 360 4.12 1.31 -9.28
CA ARG A 360 3.52 0.76 -8.06
C ARG A 360 2.48 -0.31 -8.36
N LEU A 361 1.56 -0.09 -9.31
CA LEU A 361 0.58 -1.10 -9.70
C LEU A 361 1.22 -2.39 -10.21
N PHE A 362 2.38 -2.28 -10.86
CA PHE A 362 3.13 -3.45 -11.33
C PHE A 362 4.13 -4.00 -10.32
N CYS A 363 4.36 -3.31 -9.21
CA CYS A 363 5.47 -3.54 -8.28
C CYS A 363 6.80 -3.75 -9.02
N THR A 364 7.06 -2.97 -10.08
CA THR A 364 8.28 -3.10 -10.89
C THR A 364 8.56 -1.79 -11.61
N SER A 365 9.80 -1.29 -11.50
CA SER A 365 10.23 -0.08 -12.19
C SER A 365 10.67 -0.33 -13.64
N LEU A 366 10.73 0.73 -14.44
CA LEU A 366 11.29 0.65 -15.79
C LEU A 366 12.74 0.15 -15.77
N GLU A 367 13.55 0.62 -14.83
CA GLU A 367 14.95 0.22 -14.65
C GLU A 367 15.05 -1.26 -14.28
N GLN A 368 14.14 -1.78 -13.44
CA GLN A 368 14.11 -3.21 -13.10
C GLN A 368 13.72 -4.07 -14.31
N LEU A 369 12.76 -3.61 -15.13
CA LEU A 369 12.42 -4.29 -16.38
C LEU A 369 13.58 -4.26 -17.36
N GLN A 370 14.26 -3.12 -17.49
CA GLN A 370 15.46 -2.98 -18.32
C GLN A 370 16.56 -3.91 -17.82
N ALA A 371 16.89 -3.89 -16.53
CA ALA A 371 17.86 -4.78 -15.90
C ALA A 371 17.47 -6.27 -16.03
N GLY A 372 16.19 -6.61 -16.12
CA GLY A 372 15.71 -7.96 -16.41
C GLY A 372 15.92 -8.37 -17.88
N VAL A 373 15.87 -7.43 -18.82
CA VAL A 373 16.39 -7.62 -20.18
C VAL A 373 17.91 -7.83 -20.10
N GLU A 374 18.58 -7.08 -19.22
CA GLU A 374 20.03 -7.07 -19.08
C GLU A 374 20.61 -8.33 -18.43
N LYS A 375 20.02 -8.87 -17.36
CA LYS A 375 20.42 -10.18 -16.80
C LYS A 375 20.19 -11.36 -17.75
N ASN A 376 19.36 -11.20 -18.78
CA ASN A 376 19.25 -12.14 -19.90
C ASN A 376 20.31 -11.90 -21.01
N GLU A 377 21.26 -10.97 -20.83
CA GLU A 377 22.21 -10.45 -21.85
C GLU A 377 23.33 -11.37 -22.25
N GLU A 378 23.63 -12.43 -21.50
CA GLU A 378 24.77 -13.29 -21.86
C GLU A 378 24.58 -14.05 -23.20
N ARG A 379 23.44 -13.89 -23.91
CA ARG A 379 23.24 -14.46 -25.25
C ARG A 379 22.33 -13.58 -26.10
N LEU A 380 22.81 -12.94 -27.18
CA LEU A 380 22.14 -12.50 -28.45
C LEU A 380 20.71 -11.89 -28.43
N ARG A 381 20.04 -11.82 -27.27
CA ARG A 381 18.59 -11.65 -27.09
C ARG A 381 18.21 -10.22 -26.78
N ALA A 382 19.14 -9.32 -26.45
CA ALA A 382 18.83 -7.92 -26.16
C ALA A 382 18.35 -7.16 -27.42
N PHE A 383 19.04 -7.35 -28.55
CA PHE A 383 18.58 -6.83 -29.85
C PHE A 383 17.24 -7.44 -30.24
N GLU A 384 17.07 -8.75 -30.04
CA GLU A 384 15.79 -9.41 -30.25
C GLU A 384 14.69 -8.93 -29.29
N ALA A 385 15.00 -8.60 -28.04
CA ALA A 385 14.05 -8.14 -27.04
C ALA A 385 13.56 -6.73 -27.36
N LYS A 386 14.49 -5.80 -27.67
CA LYS A 386 14.15 -4.46 -28.15
C LYS A 386 13.39 -4.52 -29.49
N ALA A 387 13.79 -5.38 -30.41
CA ALA A 387 13.06 -5.61 -31.66
C ALA A 387 11.66 -6.21 -31.42
N LYS A 388 11.51 -7.14 -30.47
CA LYS A 388 10.22 -7.74 -30.06
C LYS A 388 9.31 -6.71 -29.39
N ILE A 389 9.86 -5.80 -28.56
CA ILE A 389 9.11 -4.68 -27.96
C ILE A 389 8.67 -3.71 -29.05
N ARG A 390 9.56 -3.31 -29.97
CA ARG A 390 9.22 -2.44 -31.11
C ARG A 390 8.13 -3.05 -31.99
N SER A 391 8.28 -4.33 -32.33
CA SER A 391 7.28 -5.09 -33.08
C SER A 391 5.96 -5.19 -32.31
N PHE A 392 5.99 -5.43 -30.99
CA PHE A 392 4.81 -5.42 -30.15
C PHE A 392 4.08 -4.07 -30.20
N ARG A 393 4.83 -2.97 -30.06
CA ARG A 393 4.31 -1.60 -30.13
C ARG A 393 3.62 -1.32 -31.47
N GLN A 394 4.22 -1.74 -32.58
CA GLN A 394 3.65 -1.57 -33.92
C GLN A 394 2.38 -2.41 -34.12
N ASN A 395 2.44 -3.71 -33.76
CA ASN A 395 1.32 -4.63 -33.95
C ASN A 395 0.09 -4.27 -33.11
N HIS A 396 0.28 -3.65 -31.94
CA HIS A 396 -0.80 -3.29 -31.02
C HIS A 396 -0.97 -1.77 -30.89
N ALA A 397 -0.50 -0.99 -31.86
CA ALA A 397 -0.45 0.48 -31.78
C ALA A 397 -1.82 1.12 -31.52
N ALA A 398 -2.90 0.59 -32.12
CA ALA A 398 -4.25 1.09 -31.88
C ALA A 398 -4.70 0.87 -30.43
N GLU A 399 -4.52 -0.34 -29.92
CA GLU A 399 -4.91 -0.71 -28.56
C GLU A 399 -4.06 0.03 -27.51
N ILE A 400 -2.75 0.15 -27.73
CA ILE A 400 -1.85 0.91 -26.85
C ILE A 400 -2.26 2.39 -26.82
N ARG A 401 -2.59 3.00 -27.96
CA ARG A 401 -3.07 4.39 -28.01
C ARG A 401 -4.38 4.57 -27.25
N ARG A 402 -5.34 3.65 -27.44
CA ARG A 402 -6.61 3.64 -26.70
C ARG A 402 -6.37 3.54 -25.19
N LEU A 403 -5.59 2.55 -24.76
CA LEU A 403 -5.27 2.34 -23.35
C LEU A 403 -4.62 3.58 -22.74
N LYS A 404 -3.60 4.16 -23.38
CA LYS A 404 -2.96 5.39 -22.88
C LYS A 404 -3.93 6.56 -22.76
N SER A 405 -4.89 6.70 -23.68
CA SER A 405 -5.93 7.73 -23.57
C SER A 405 -6.78 7.53 -22.33
N THR A 406 -7.29 6.31 -22.13
CA THR A 406 -8.08 5.93 -20.95
C THR A 406 -7.28 6.12 -19.67
N LEU A 407 -6.02 5.69 -19.63
CA LEU A 407 -5.15 5.85 -18.46
C LEU A 407 -4.94 7.33 -18.10
N ARG A 408 -4.71 8.21 -19.09
CA ARG A 408 -4.60 9.66 -18.84
C ARG A 408 -5.88 10.24 -18.24
N GLU A 409 -7.04 9.75 -18.64
CA GLU A 409 -8.31 10.17 -18.03
C GLU A 409 -8.40 9.71 -16.57
N ARG A 410 -8.02 8.47 -16.28
CA ARG A 410 -7.97 7.94 -14.91
C ARG A 410 -6.99 8.68 -14.02
N PHE A 411 -5.80 9.02 -14.51
CA PHE A 411 -4.85 9.80 -13.72
C PHE A 411 -5.33 11.22 -13.43
N ARG A 412 -6.02 11.86 -14.39
CA ARG A 412 -6.69 13.15 -14.12
C ARG A 412 -7.81 13.00 -13.08
N GLU A 413 -8.50 11.87 -13.04
CA GLU A 413 -9.48 11.56 -11.99
C GLU A 413 -8.80 11.51 -10.62
N LEU A 414 -7.66 10.82 -10.48
CA LEU A 414 -6.85 10.81 -9.25
C LEU A 414 -6.39 12.22 -8.83
N ASP A 415 -5.85 13.01 -9.76
CA ASP A 415 -5.42 14.39 -9.49
C ASP A 415 -6.60 15.24 -8.98
N ASN A 416 -7.79 15.07 -9.59
CA ASN A 416 -8.99 15.78 -9.16
C ASN A 416 -9.47 15.37 -7.77
N GLU A 417 -9.37 14.08 -7.41
CA GLU A 417 -9.71 13.61 -6.07
C GLU A 417 -8.77 14.18 -5.00
N GLU A 418 -7.48 14.32 -5.30
CA GLU A 418 -6.54 14.99 -4.40
C GLU A 418 -6.90 16.48 -4.21
N LEU A 419 -7.25 17.19 -5.29
CA LEU A 419 -7.72 18.58 -5.21
C LEU A 419 -9.02 18.70 -4.42
N ASN A 420 -9.95 17.75 -4.62
CA ASN A 420 -11.21 17.69 -3.87
C ASN A 420 -10.97 17.47 -2.37
N PHE A 421 -10.03 16.59 -2.02
CA PHE A 421 -9.59 16.38 -0.64
C PHE A 421 -9.06 17.67 -0.02
N ARG A 422 -8.10 18.36 -0.68
CA ARG A 422 -7.55 19.62 -0.13
C ARG A 422 -8.64 20.67 0.06
N SER A 423 -9.58 20.76 -0.88
CA SER A 423 -10.73 21.66 -0.79
C SER A 423 -11.61 21.35 0.42
N ALA A 424 -11.93 20.06 0.63
CA ALA A 424 -12.77 19.60 1.73
C ALA A 424 -12.06 19.71 3.09
N LEU A 425 -10.76 19.41 3.13
CA LEU A 425 -9.93 19.55 4.32
C LEU A 425 -9.80 21.01 4.73
N LEU A 426 -9.45 21.92 3.82
CA LEU A 426 -9.38 23.36 4.12
C LEU A 426 -10.70 23.87 4.70
N LYS A 427 -11.83 23.48 4.09
CA LYS A 427 -13.15 23.83 4.60
C LYS A 427 -13.40 23.26 5.99
N GLY A 428 -13.01 22.02 6.26
CA GLY A 428 -13.13 21.38 7.57
C GLY A 428 -12.26 22.07 8.64
N LEU A 429 -11.00 22.38 8.32
CA LEU A 429 -10.09 23.09 9.23
C LEU A 429 -10.57 24.52 9.52
N ARG A 430 -11.18 25.20 8.55
CA ARG A 430 -11.78 26.51 8.79
C ARG A 430 -13.06 26.40 9.62
N TRP A 431 -14.00 25.56 9.20
CA TRP A 431 -15.36 25.56 9.75
C TRP A 431 -15.53 24.62 10.95
N ASP A 432 -15.07 23.38 10.88
CA ASP A 432 -15.29 22.39 11.93
C ASP A 432 -14.34 22.63 13.10
N LEU A 433 -13.06 22.89 12.82
CA LEU A 433 -12.04 23.14 13.84
C LEU A 433 -12.14 24.55 14.44
N ASN A 434 -12.17 25.58 13.60
CA ASN A 434 -12.08 26.98 14.04
C ASN A 434 -13.43 27.70 14.15
N ARG A 435 -14.51 27.16 13.55
CA ARG A 435 -15.83 27.83 13.46
C ARG A 435 -15.77 29.17 12.74
N TRP A 436 -14.79 29.35 11.86
CA TRP A 436 -14.61 30.59 11.11
C TRP A 436 -15.44 30.58 9.84
N TYR A 437 -16.05 31.71 9.50
CA TYR A 437 -16.51 32.03 8.15
C TYR A 437 -15.31 32.37 7.25
N GLN A 438 -15.52 32.35 5.92
CA GLN A 438 -14.45 32.69 4.96
C GLN A 438 -13.84 34.09 5.19
N ARG A 439 -14.64 35.05 5.69
CA ARG A 439 -14.17 36.42 6.00
C ARG A 439 -13.23 36.46 7.22
N GLU A 440 -13.42 35.56 8.17
CA GLU A 440 -12.61 35.47 9.38
C GLU A 440 -11.26 34.85 9.08
N LEU A 441 -11.22 33.80 8.25
CA LEU A 441 -9.96 33.28 7.74
C LEU A 441 -9.15 34.35 6.99
N VAL A 442 -9.82 35.19 6.19
CA VAL A 442 -9.16 36.32 5.49
C VAL A 442 -8.63 37.35 6.47
N ALA A 443 -9.40 37.70 7.50
CA ALA A 443 -8.98 38.68 8.51
C ALA A 443 -7.76 38.18 9.30
N GLU A 444 -7.79 36.92 9.78
CA GLU A 444 -6.68 36.30 10.50
C GLU A 444 -5.42 36.17 9.64
N TYR A 445 -5.59 35.79 8.37
CA TYR A 445 -4.47 35.71 7.42
C TYR A 445 -3.82 37.08 7.20
N ALA A 446 -4.63 38.13 7.03
CA ALA A 446 -4.12 39.49 6.81
C ALA A 446 -3.37 40.04 8.04
N THR A 447 -3.81 39.68 9.25
CA THR A 447 -3.10 40.02 10.49
C THR A 447 -1.71 39.39 10.53
N ARG A 448 -1.57 38.12 10.11
CA ARG A 448 -0.28 37.40 10.13
C ARG A 448 0.63 37.72 8.94
N PHE A 449 0.04 37.98 7.78
CA PHE A 449 0.76 38.17 6.51
C PHE A 449 0.30 39.45 5.80
N PRO A 450 0.57 40.64 6.36
CA PRO A 450 0.02 41.91 5.86
C PRO A 450 0.48 42.28 4.44
N LEU A 451 1.60 41.71 3.98
CA LEU A 451 2.12 41.92 2.63
C LEU A 451 1.56 40.93 1.58
N ASP A 452 0.77 39.94 2.01
CA ASP A 452 0.17 38.95 1.12
C ASP A 452 -1.35 39.05 1.14
N SER A 453 -1.96 39.15 -0.04
CA SER A 453 -3.40 39.39 -0.16
C SER A 453 -4.16 38.09 -0.37
N MET A 454 -5.08 37.80 0.54
CA MET A 454 -6.08 36.74 0.39
C MET A 454 -7.47 37.36 0.40
N SER A 455 -8.29 37.04 -0.60
CA SER A 455 -9.68 37.52 -0.67
C SER A 455 -10.68 36.42 -0.34
N LYS A 456 -11.87 36.79 0.12
CA LYS A 456 -12.97 35.85 0.37
C LYS A 456 -13.29 35.01 -0.87
N SER A 457 -13.29 35.63 -2.06
CA SER A 457 -13.50 34.93 -3.33
C SER A 457 -12.37 33.95 -3.67
N MET A 458 -11.16 34.16 -3.15
CA MET A 458 -10.06 33.21 -3.27
C MET A 458 -10.32 31.99 -2.38
N VAL A 459 -10.62 32.19 -1.09
CA VAL A 459 -10.97 31.10 -0.15
C VAL A 459 -12.13 30.28 -0.69
N SER A 460 -13.20 30.94 -1.17
CA SER A 460 -14.35 30.25 -1.78
C SER A 460 -13.96 29.36 -2.95
N ARG A 461 -13.02 29.80 -3.81
CA ARG A 461 -12.52 28.98 -4.93
C ARG A 461 -11.65 27.81 -4.46
N MET A 462 -10.84 27.99 -3.43
CA MET A 462 -10.05 26.91 -2.84
C MET A 462 -10.93 25.82 -2.21
N GLU A 463 -12.08 26.19 -1.64
CA GLU A 463 -13.01 25.24 -1.00
C GLU A 463 -14.00 24.59 -1.97
N GLN A 464 -14.10 25.10 -3.20
CA GLN A 464 -14.97 24.52 -4.22
C GLN A 464 -14.34 23.26 -4.79
N ARG A 465 -15.12 22.16 -4.79
CA ARG A 465 -14.74 20.91 -5.48
C ARG A 465 -14.33 21.16 -6.93
N ALA A 466 -13.28 20.49 -7.39
CA ALA A 466 -12.95 20.38 -8.80
C ALA A 466 -14.17 19.80 -9.52
N ARG A 467 -14.71 20.58 -10.46
CA ARG A 467 -15.76 20.10 -11.34
C ARG A 467 -15.10 19.92 -12.69
N PRO A 468 -14.81 18.69 -13.11
CA PRO A 468 -14.35 18.50 -14.47
C PRO A 468 -15.41 19.03 -15.44
N SER A 469 -15.03 19.95 -16.34
CA SER A 469 -15.87 20.26 -17.49
C SER A 469 -15.59 19.26 -18.59
N TYR A 470 -16.62 18.54 -19.01
CA TYR A 470 -16.56 17.59 -20.11
C TYR A 470 -16.94 18.32 -21.40
N GLU A 471 -15.95 18.77 -22.17
CA GLU A 471 -16.15 19.26 -23.53
C GLU A 471 -15.36 18.35 -24.49
N GLY A 472 -16.07 17.65 -25.38
CA GLY A 472 -15.48 17.01 -26.56
C GLY A 472 -14.29 16.06 -26.31
N GLN A 473 -14.47 15.04 -25.47
CA GLN A 473 -13.45 14.01 -25.15
C GLN A 473 -12.19 14.52 -24.43
N VAL A 474 -12.14 15.77 -23.98
CA VAL A 474 -11.02 16.30 -23.20
C VAL A 474 -11.53 16.82 -21.87
N TYR A 475 -11.00 16.27 -20.78
CA TYR A 475 -11.09 16.90 -19.46
C TYR A 475 -10.27 18.18 -19.48
N LEU A 476 -10.94 19.32 -19.65
CA LEU A 476 -10.35 20.63 -19.41
C LEU A 476 -10.75 21.07 -18.01
N SER A 477 -9.77 21.38 -17.15
CA SER A 477 -10.05 22.23 -15.99
C SER A 477 -10.14 23.67 -16.52
N PRO A 478 -11.30 24.35 -16.39
CA PRO A 478 -11.45 25.74 -16.81
C PRO A 478 -10.32 26.61 -16.23
N LEU A 479 -9.84 27.62 -16.97
CA LEU A 479 -8.81 28.55 -16.50
C LEU A 479 -9.18 29.20 -15.14
N SER A 480 -10.47 29.36 -14.86
CA SER A 480 -10.99 29.83 -13.57
C SER A 480 -10.80 28.82 -12.42
N GLN A 481 -10.72 27.52 -12.72
CA GLN A 481 -10.44 26.43 -11.78
C GLN A 481 -8.93 26.13 -11.65
N ARG A 482 -8.08 26.51 -12.61
CA ARG A 482 -6.61 26.42 -12.47
C ARG A 482 -6.04 27.32 -11.36
N ARG A 483 -6.83 28.29 -10.88
CA ARG A 483 -6.48 29.17 -9.75
C ARG A 483 -6.74 28.53 -8.36
N LYS A 484 -6.94 27.22 -8.32
CA LYS A 484 -7.14 26.42 -7.10
C LYS A 484 -5.86 25.94 -6.45
N ASP A 485 -4.73 26.07 -7.13
CA ASP A 485 -3.47 25.53 -6.60
C ASP A 485 -3.04 26.34 -5.39
N ILE A 486 -3.20 25.71 -4.23
CA ILE A 486 -2.49 26.07 -3.01
C ILE A 486 -1.06 25.60 -3.25
N ASP A 487 -0.22 26.51 -3.75
CA ASP A 487 1.21 26.28 -3.82
C ASP A 487 1.81 26.11 -2.41
N GLU A 488 3.04 25.63 -2.34
CA GLU A 488 3.68 25.30 -1.07
C GLU A 488 3.78 26.51 -0.12
N GLY A 489 4.14 27.67 -0.67
CA GLY A 489 4.23 28.90 0.11
C GLY A 489 2.89 29.34 0.70
N ARG A 490 1.80 29.20 -0.08
CA ARG A 490 0.45 29.52 0.37
C ARG A 490 -0.11 28.47 1.33
N ALA A 491 0.18 27.19 1.12
CA ALA A 491 -0.20 26.13 2.05
C ALA A 491 0.38 26.38 3.43
N LYS A 492 1.66 26.74 3.50
CA LYS A 492 2.34 27.09 4.75
C LYS A 492 1.66 28.25 5.47
N LYS A 493 1.42 29.37 4.78
CA LYS A 493 0.77 30.53 5.39
C LYS A 493 -0.67 30.25 5.85
N ILE A 494 -1.43 29.48 5.07
CA ILE A 494 -2.80 29.09 5.45
C ILE A 494 -2.76 28.16 6.68
N ALA A 495 -1.86 27.19 6.70
CA ALA A 495 -1.67 26.28 7.82
C ALA A 495 -1.25 27.02 9.10
N ASP A 496 -0.29 27.95 8.99
CA ASP A 496 0.13 28.83 10.08
C ASP A 496 -1.04 29.67 10.61
N THR A 497 -1.92 30.14 9.72
CA THR A 497 -3.12 30.90 10.10
C THR A 497 -4.13 30.03 10.85
N LEU A 498 -4.29 28.77 10.43
CA LEU A 498 -5.21 27.80 11.02
C LEU A 498 -4.63 27.11 12.26
N GLY A 499 -3.34 27.29 12.56
CA GLY A 499 -2.64 26.64 13.67
C GLY A 499 -2.36 25.16 13.44
N VAL A 500 -2.12 24.73 12.18
CA VAL A 500 -1.92 23.31 11.83
C VAL A 500 -0.63 23.10 11.02
N ASP A 501 -0.21 21.85 10.89
CA ASP A 501 0.93 21.49 10.05
C ASP A 501 0.62 21.71 8.56
N SER A 502 1.56 22.33 7.83
CA SER A 502 1.37 22.63 6.40
C SER A 502 1.32 21.39 5.52
N GLY A 503 1.94 20.29 5.94
CA GLY A 503 1.90 18.99 5.29
C GLY A 503 0.48 18.45 5.10
N LEU A 504 -0.48 18.87 5.93
CA LEU A 504 -1.89 18.51 5.75
C LEU A 504 -2.50 19.11 4.47
N LEU A 505 -2.03 20.28 4.03
CA LEU A 505 -2.55 20.99 2.86
C LEU A 505 -1.71 20.82 1.59
N LEU A 506 -0.52 20.22 1.72
CA LEU A 506 0.42 20.06 0.62
C LEU A 506 0.11 18.84 -0.25
N PRO A 507 0.58 18.84 -1.52
CA PRO A 507 0.59 17.65 -2.35
C PRO A 507 1.35 16.55 -1.66
N GLY A 508 0.67 15.45 -1.43
CA GLY A 508 1.33 14.32 -0.82
C GLY A 508 0.54 13.06 -0.81
N VAL A 509 -0.78 13.13 -0.93
CA VAL A 509 -1.54 11.90 -0.98
C VAL A 509 -1.33 11.17 -2.30
N VAL A 510 -1.05 11.87 -3.41
CA VAL A 510 -0.77 11.26 -4.72
C VAL A 510 0.68 11.44 -5.19
N SER A 511 1.49 12.29 -4.53
CA SER A 511 2.84 12.61 -5.03
C SER A 511 3.99 12.64 -4.03
N SER A 512 3.75 12.52 -2.71
CA SER A 512 4.83 12.55 -1.70
C SER A 512 4.66 11.61 -0.48
N VAL A 513 3.52 10.90 -0.39
CA VAL A 513 3.30 9.68 0.41
C VAL A 513 3.37 8.43 -0.52
N TYR A 514 3.80 8.65 -1.77
CA TYR A 514 4.06 7.67 -2.83
C TYR A 514 5.44 7.84 -3.45
#